data_AF-A0A7J2YFA2-F1
#
_entry.id   AF-A0A7J2YFA2-F1
#
_cell.length_a   1.000
_cell.length_b   1.000
_cell.length_c   1.000
_cell.angle_alpha   90.00
_cell.angle_beta   90.00
_cell.angle_gamma   90.00
#
_symmetry.space_group_name_H-M   'P 1'
#
loop_
_entity.id
_entity.type
_entity.pdbx_description
1 polymer ?
#
loop_
_entity_poly.entity_id
_entity_poly.type
_entity_poly.pdbx_seq_one_letter_code
_entity_poly.pdbx_strand_id
1 'polypeptide(L)'
;MTKREREFEDVAELREVLNVISEFIEKLPKILNELISALYAADMGEKLGKNIGEYYKKLKESGIPDEVAIKLTEAYAKEAQTPMKMLGELISRFGRGRDWIRELEEVKEKKRKTEET
;
A
#
# COMPACT_ATOMS: atom_id res chain seq x y z
N MET A 1 -32.31 -14.78 -33.23
CA MET A 1 -32.07 -13.93 -32.06
C MET A 1 -32.82 -12.62 -32.21
N THR A 2 -33.73 -12.35 -31.28
CA THR A 2 -34.48 -11.08 -31.23
C THR A 2 -33.62 -9.97 -30.64
N LYS A 3 -33.98 -8.70 -30.88
CA LYS A 3 -33.24 -7.54 -30.33
C LYS A 3 -33.10 -7.59 -28.80
N ARG A 4 -34.13 -8.09 -28.11
CA ARG A 4 -34.13 -8.27 -26.65
C ARG A 4 -33.18 -9.37 -26.17
N GLU A 5 -33.02 -10.44 -26.93
CA GLU A 5 -32.06 -11.51 -26.58
C GLU A 5 -30.61 -11.02 -26.67
N ARG A 6 -30.28 -10.19 -27.68
CA ARG A 6 -28.97 -9.55 -27.80
C ARG A 6 -28.67 -8.58 -26.67
N GLU A 7 -29.62 -7.71 -26.34
CA GLU A 7 -29.45 -6.75 -25.23
C GLU A 7 -29.28 -7.47 -23.88
N PHE A 8 -29.91 -8.64 -23.69
CA PHE A 8 -29.71 -9.45 -22.48
C PHE A 8 -28.32 -10.09 -22.41
N GLU A 9 -27.81 -10.56 -23.54
CA GLU A 9 -26.47 -11.16 -23.66
C GLU A 9 -25.37 -10.12 -23.42
N ASP A 10 -25.47 -8.93 -24.01
CA ASP A 10 -24.52 -7.83 -23.81
C ASP A 10 -24.44 -7.40 -22.32
N VAL A 11 -25.60 -7.35 -21.63
CA VAL A 11 -25.65 -7.01 -20.19
C VAL A 11 -25.08 -8.14 -19.33
N ALA A 12 -25.25 -9.39 -19.74
CA ALA A 12 -24.69 -10.54 -19.04
C ALA A 12 -23.16 -10.55 -19.15
N GLU A 13 -22.61 -10.33 -20.34
CA GLU A 13 -21.16 -10.26 -20.57
C GLU A 13 -20.52 -9.11 -19.77
N LEU A 14 -21.15 -7.93 -19.77
CA LEU A 14 -20.67 -6.81 -18.95
C LEU A 14 -20.67 -7.14 -17.45
N ARG A 15 -21.69 -7.85 -16.96
CA ARG A 15 -21.73 -8.29 -15.55
C ARG A 15 -20.61 -9.26 -15.22
N GLU A 16 -20.28 -10.19 -16.12
CA GLU A 16 -19.16 -11.10 -15.92
C GLU A 16 -17.83 -10.35 -15.82
N VAL A 17 -17.58 -9.40 -16.73
CA VAL A 17 -16.39 -8.55 -16.69
C VAL A 17 -16.30 -7.75 -15.38
N LEU A 18 -17.42 -7.17 -14.93
CA LEU A 18 -17.48 -6.42 -13.67
C LEU A 18 -17.26 -7.32 -12.45
N ASN A 19 -17.72 -8.57 -12.49
CA ASN A 19 -17.48 -9.54 -11.42
C ASN A 19 -16.00 -9.90 -11.32
N VAL A 20 -15.33 -10.16 -12.46
CA VAL A 20 -13.89 -10.44 -12.49
C VAL A 20 -13.08 -9.26 -11.95
N ILE A 21 -13.46 -8.03 -12.32
CA ILE A 21 -12.82 -6.82 -11.79
C ILE A 21 -13.05 -6.68 -10.29
N SER A 22 -14.26 -6.96 -9.80
CA SER A 22 -14.60 -6.89 -8.37
C SER A 22 -13.78 -7.90 -7.56
N GLU A 23 -13.68 -9.15 -8.02
CA GLU A 23 -12.84 -10.17 -7.38
C GLU A 23 -11.36 -9.77 -7.35
N PHE A 24 -10.87 -9.08 -8.38
CA PHE A 24 -9.50 -8.57 -8.40
C PHE A 24 -9.31 -7.44 -7.37
N ILE A 25 -10.25 -6.49 -7.31
CA ILE A 25 -10.22 -5.38 -6.35
C ILE A 25 -10.25 -5.90 -4.90
N GLU A 26 -11.03 -6.94 -4.62
CA GLU A 26 -11.07 -7.59 -3.30
C GLU A 26 -9.73 -8.23 -2.89
N LYS A 27 -8.92 -8.66 -3.85
CA LYS A 27 -7.61 -9.28 -3.61
C LYS A 27 -6.48 -8.27 -3.47
N LEU A 28 -6.63 -7.04 -3.98
CA LEU A 28 -5.60 -5.99 -3.92
C LEU A 28 -5.10 -5.71 -2.50
N PRO A 29 -5.96 -5.55 -1.46
CA PRO A 29 -5.48 -5.31 -0.09
C PRO A 29 -4.55 -6.41 0.41
N LYS A 30 -4.83 -7.68 0.08
CA LYS A 30 -4.00 -8.82 0.49
C LYS A 30 -2.64 -8.79 -0.19
N ILE A 31 -2.59 -8.58 -1.50
CA ILE A 31 -1.34 -8.48 -2.27
C ILE A 31 -0.48 -7.33 -1.75
N LEU A 32 -1.10 -6.17 -1.50
CA LEU A 32 -0.41 -5.02 -0.92
C LEU A 32 0.14 -5.35 0.47
N ASN A 33 -0.67 -5.96 1.35
CA ASN A 33 -0.23 -6.36 2.68
C ASN A 33 0.93 -7.36 2.64
N GLU A 34 0.92 -8.33 1.72
CA GLU A 34 2.01 -9.30 1.56
C GLU A 34 3.32 -8.62 1.11
N LEU A 35 3.24 -7.69 0.15
CA LEU A 35 4.39 -6.89 -0.29
C LEU A 35 4.95 -6.02 0.85
N ILE A 36 4.06 -5.41 1.63
CA ILE A 36 4.43 -4.61 2.80
C ILE A 36 5.09 -5.51 3.84
N SER A 37 4.49 -6.64 4.20
CA SER A 37 5.06 -7.58 5.16
C SER A 37 6.42 -8.11 4.72
N ALA A 38 6.62 -8.36 3.43
CA ALA A 38 7.93 -8.76 2.89
C ALA A 38 8.98 -7.64 3.00
N LEU A 39 8.58 -6.37 2.86
CA LEU A 39 9.47 -5.21 3.01
C LEU A 39 9.76 -4.85 4.48
N TYR A 40 8.80 -5.10 5.38
CA TYR A 40 8.93 -4.89 6.83
C TYR A 40 9.47 -6.12 7.58
N ALA A 41 9.80 -7.20 6.87
CA ALA A 41 10.49 -8.32 7.46
C ALA A 41 11.80 -7.84 8.12
N ALA A 42 12.13 -8.42 9.28
CA ALA A 42 13.24 -7.99 10.13
C ALA A 42 14.59 -7.96 9.37
N ASP A 43 14.71 -8.74 8.29
CA ASP A 43 15.89 -8.79 7.43
C ASP A 43 16.16 -7.48 6.69
N MET A 44 15.13 -6.68 6.38
CA MET A 44 15.28 -5.41 5.66
C MET A 44 15.89 -4.34 6.57
N GLY A 45 15.44 -4.26 7.83
CA GLY A 45 16.01 -3.35 8.83
C GLY A 45 17.47 -3.65 9.13
N GLU A 46 17.82 -4.95 9.24
CA GLU A 46 19.19 -5.40 9.45
C GLU A 46 20.09 -5.08 8.25
N LYS A 47 19.63 -5.39 7.03
CA LYS A 47 20.36 -5.04 5.79
C LYS A 47 20.56 -3.54 5.65
N LEU A 48 19.53 -2.74 5.96
CA LEU A 48 19.61 -1.28 5.90
C LEU A 48 20.65 -0.74 6.90
N GLY A 49 20.60 -1.19 8.15
CA GLY A 49 21.56 -0.80 9.19
C GLY A 49 22.99 -1.18 8.82
N LYS A 50 23.19 -2.39 8.28
CA LYS A 50 24.49 -2.85 7.76
C LYS A 50 25.01 -1.94 6.65
N ASN A 51 24.18 -1.62 5.66
CA ASN A 51 24.57 -0.76 4.54
C ASN A 51 24.95 0.66 5.01
N ILE A 52 24.20 1.22 5.97
CA ILE A 52 24.51 2.53 6.56
C ILE A 52 25.87 2.48 7.29
N GLY A 53 26.12 1.44 8.09
CA GLY A 53 27.38 1.28 8.80
C GLY A 53 28.59 1.05 7.87
N GLU A 54 28.42 0.25 6.82
CA GLU A 54 29.46 0.04 5.80
C GLU A 54 29.77 1.32 5.03
N TYR A 55 28.75 2.13 4.71
CA TYR A 55 28.93 3.43 4.07
C TYR A 55 29.78 4.36 4.95
N TYR A 56 29.44 4.51 6.23
CA TYR A 56 30.23 5.28 7.19
C TYR A 56 31.69 4.81 7.25
N LYS A 57 31.89 3.49 7.38
CA LYS A 57 33.23 2.89 7.44
C LYS A 57 34.06 3.23 6.20
N LYS A 58 33.49 3.16 5.00
CA LYS A 58 34.18 3.50 3.75
C LYS A 58 34.54 4.98 3.67
N LEU A 59 33.68 5.89 4.14
CA LEU A 59 34.00 7.31 4.19
C LEU A 59 35.22 7.56 5.09
N LYS A 60 35.24 6.93 6.28
CA LYS A 60 36.38 7.00 7.22
C LYS A 60 37.66 6.45 6.61
N GLU A 61 37.59 5.29 5.95
CA GLU A 61 38.73 4.66 5.27
C GLU A 61 39.28 5.53 4.12
N SER A 62 38.42 6.30 3.44
CA SER A 62 38.83 7.24 2.40
C SER A 62 39.47 8.53 2.92
N GLY A 63 39.64 8.68 4.24
CA GLY A 63 40.25 9.85 4.86
C GLY A 63 39.28 11.01 5.09
N ILE A 64 37.96 10.78 4.98
CA ILE A 64 36.96 11.81 5.30
C ILE A 64 36.92 12.03 6.82
N PRO A 65 36.98 13.29 7.29
CA PRO A 65 36.88 13.62 8.71
C PRO A 65 35.61 13.06 9.35
N ASP A 66 35.69 12.69 10.63
CA ASP A 66 34.62 12.01 11.37
C ASP A 66 33.28 12.75 11.28
N GLU A 67 33.30 14.05 11.57
CA GLU A 67 32.11 14.91 11.53
C GLU A 67 31.47 14.98 10.14
N VAL A 68 32.29 14.96 9.08
CA VAL A 68 31.80 14.98 7.69
C VAL A 68 31.23 13.62 7.32
N ALA A 69 31.90 12.53 7.72
CA ALA A 69 31.44 11.17 7.48
C ALA A 69 30.11 10.88 8.18
N ILE A 70 29.93 11.36 9.42
CA ILE A 70 28.66 11.28 10.16
C ILE A 70 27.57 12.01 9.39
N LYS A 71 27.78 13.28 9.01
CA LYS A 71 26.78 14.07 8.28
C LYS A 71 26.35 13.42 6.95
N LEU A 72 27.32 12.90 6.19
CA LEU A 72 27.02 12.21 4.93
C LEU A 72 26.25 10.91 5.16
N THR A 73 26.58 10.18 6.22
CA THR A 73 25.89 8.93 6.59
C THR A 73 24.46 9.21 7.07
N GLU A 74 24.24 10.26 7.86
CA GLU A 74 22.90 10.69 8.29
C GLU A 74 22.04 11.09 7.09
N ALA A 75 22.61 11.83 6.13
CA ALA A 75 21.92 12.19 4.90
C ALA A 75 21.54 10.94 4.07
N TYR A 76 22.47 9.99 3.92
CA TYR A 76 22.23 8.72 3.25
C TYR A 76 21.14 7.89 3.94
N ALA A 77 21.20 7.76 5.27
CA ALA A 77 20.22 7.03 6.07
C ALA A 77 18.82 7.65 5.96
N LYS A 78 18.74 8.99 5.94
CA LYS A 78 17.47 9.71 5.77
C LYS A 78 16.84 9.43 4.40
N GLU A 79 17.66 9.46 3.35
CA GLU A 79 17.19 9.17 1.98
C GLU A 79 16.74 7.72 1.83
N ALA A 80 17.49 6.78 2.41
CA ALA A 80 17.15 5.36 2.38
C ALA A 80 15.85 5.03 3.15
N GLN A 81 15.42 5.88 4.08
CA GLN A 81 14.13 5.77 4.78
C GLN A 81 12.95 6.40 4.01
N THR A 82 13.20 7.26 3.01
CA THR A 82 12.15 7.98 2.28
C THR A 82 11.13 7.03 1.62
N PRO A 83 11.54 5.97 0.90
CA PRO A 83 10.59 5.03 0.30
C PRO A 83 9.70 4.33 1.34
N MET A 84 10.26 3.97 2.50
CA MET A 84 9.51 3.37 3.61
C MET A 84 8.51 4.35 4.24
N LYS A 85 8.87 5.62 4.39
CA LYS A 85 7.96 6.66 4.90
C LYS A 85 6.79 6.89 3.94
N MET A 86 7.08 7.03 2.65
CA MET A 86 6.04 7.18 1.62
C MET A 86 5.11 5.96 1.56
N LEU A 87 5.66 4.75 1.71
CA LEU A 87 4.88 3.53 1.80
C LEU A 87 3.98 3.52 3.05
N GLY A 88 4.53 3.86 4.22
CA GLY A 88 3.76 3.99 5.46
C GLY A 88 2.62 5.01 5.38
N GLU A 89 2.86 6.14 4.70
CA GLU A 89 1.83 7.15 4.42
C GLU A 89 0.74 6.64 3.48
N LEU A 90 1.10 5.93 2.41
CA LEU A 90 0.14 5.30 1.50
C LEU A 90 -0.72 4.29 2.25
N ILE A 91 -0.12 3.39 3.04
CA ILE A 91 -0.84 2.41 3.86
C ILE A 91 -1.80 3.11 4.81
N SER A 92 -1.36 4.18 5.47
CA SER A 92 -2.20 4.96 6.40
C SER A 92 -3.37 5.63 5.67
N ARG A 93 -3.18 6.07 4.42
CA ARG A 93 -4.25 6.63 3.58
C ARG A 93 -5.26 5.56 3.15
N PHE A 94 -4.80 4.37 2.75
CA PHE A 94 -5.68 3.24 2.41
C PHE A 94 -6.39 2.65 3.64
N GLY A 95 -5.75 2.68 4.81
CA GLY A 95 -6.32 2.27 6.10
C GLY A 95 -7.55 3.11 6.49
N ARG A 96 -7.47 4.44 6.33
CA ARG A 96 -8.62 5.35 6.53
C ARG A 96 -9.78 5.12 5.55
N GLY A 97 -9.52 4.52 4.39
CA GLY A 97 -10.55 4.11 3.44
C GLY A 97 -11.46 3.00 3.97
N ARG A 98 -10.93 2.10 4.83
CA ARG A 98 -11.74 1.07 5.51
C ARG A 98 -12.72 1.69 6.53
N ASP A 99 -12.32 2.76 7.20
CA ASP A 99 -13.21 3.47 8.14
C ASP A 99 -14.37 4.15 7.39
N TRP A 100 -14.11 4.75 6.22
CA TRP A 100 -15.16 5.33 5.35
C TRP A 100 -16.13 4.28 4.78
N ILE A 101 -15.64 3.08 4.41
CA ILE A 101 -16.52 1.98 3.96
C ILE A 101 -17.44 1.52 5.09
N ARG A 102 -16.91 1.41 6.32
CA ARG A 102 -17.68 1.06 7.51
C ARG A 102 -18.73 2.12 7.85
N GLU A 103 -18.37 3.41 7.75
CA GLU A 103 -19.33 4.52 7.89
C GLU A 103 -20.44 4.45 6.83
N LEU A 104 -20.12 4.11 5.57
CA LEU A 104 -21.11 3.96 4.51
C LEU A 104 -22.04 2.76 4.73
N GLU A 105 -21.54 1.65 5.28
CA GLU A 105 -22.36 0.49 5.68
C GLU A 105 -23.31 0.84 6.83
N GLU A 106 -22.82 1.55 7.86
CA GLU A 106 -23.63 2.00 8.99
C GLU A 106 -24.72 3.00 8.56
N VAL A 107 -24.42 3.91 7.62
CA VAL A 107 -25.39 4.86 7.06
C VAL A 107 -26.44 4.13 6.20
N LYS A 108 -26.04 3.14 5.40
CA LYS A 108 -26.98 2.31 4.62
C LYS A 108 -27.91 1.50 5.51
N GLU A 109 -27.40 0.90 6.58
CA GLU A 109 -28.23 0.17 7.57
C GLU A 109 -29.24 1.08 8.27
N LYS A 110 -28.83 2.29 8.67
CA LYS A 110 -29.73 3.27 9.31
C LYS A 110 -30.84 3.74 8.38
N LYS A 111 -30.53 4.00 7.10
CA LYS A 111 -31.54 4.36 6.11
C LYS A 111 -32.56 3.24 5.89
N ARG A 112 -32.09 1.99 5.75
CA ARG A 112 -32.97 0.82 5.60
C ARG A 112 -33.94 0.65 6.78
N LYS A 113 -33.47 0.85 8.01
CA LYS A 113 -34.32 0.77 9.22
C LYS A 113 -35.33 1.91 9.35
N THR A 114 -35.06 3.06 8.75
CA THR A 114 -35.95 4.25 8.80
C THR A 114 -37.01 4.22 7.70
N GLU A 115 -36.72 3.54 6.57
CA GLU A 115 -37.68 3.33 5.47
C GLU A 115 -38.64 2.14 5.72
N GLU A 116 -38.30 1.24 6.65
CA GLU A 116 -39.12 0.09 7.05
C GLU A 116 -40.05 0.36 8.26
N THR A 117 -40.09 1.61 8.78
CA THR A 117 -40.97 2.05 9.89
C THR A 117 -41.93 3.14 9.43
#